data_AF-A0A2N1E2Y7-F1
#
_entry.id   AF-A0A2N1E2Y7-F1
#
_cell.length_a   1.000
_cell.length_b   1.000
_cell.length_c   1.000
_cell.angle_alpha   90.00
_cell.angle_beta   90.00
_cell.angle_gamma   90.00
#
_symmetry.space_group_name_H-M   'P 1'
#
loop_
_entity.id
_entity.type
_entity.pdbx_description
1 polymer ?
#
loop_
_entity_poly.entity_id
_entity_poly.type
_entity_poly.pdbx_seq_one_letter_code
_entity_poly.pdbx_strand_id
1 'polypeptide(L)'
;MTTKQPDWEAIERAYRAGSLSIRTIAERQGVSDTAIRKKAKVQGWARDLSDQVRKEVRSKLVRGEVRNDQGANCELDAEIIEEAAEEGARVVRSHRRDIRKATNLANLLMDDLLSTIRRREEIEEDIEAETSEDNNGMRRASMLAAVSLPSNSKTLFQLSSAMKNLQVLERQAYSLDEKEKTDEADELSKMMDELSKDA
;
A
#
# COMPACT_ATOMS: atom_id res chain seq x y z
N MET A 1 26.03 -22.07 18.68
CA MET A 1 25.16 -21.32 17.76
C MET A 1 25.69 -21.53 16.35
N THR A 2 25.08 -22.42 15.58
CA THR A 2 25.50 -22.76 14.22
C THR A 2 25.24 -21.56 13.31
N THR A 3 26.30 -20.88 12.88
CA THR A 3 26.21 -19.81 11.88
C THR A 3 25.71 -20.42 10.58
N LYS A 4 24.40 -20.31 10.35
CA LYS A 4 23.75 -20.71 9.10
C LYS A 4 24.45 -19.93 7.98
N GLN A 5 25.15 -20.64 7.09
CA GLN A 5 25.73 -19.99 5.92
C GLN A 5 24.59 -19.30 5.16
N PRO A 6 24.75 -18.02 4.77
CA PRO A 6 23.75 -17.34 3.97
C PRO A 6 23.55 -18.08 2.66
N ASP A 7 22.29 -18.35 2.32
CA ASP A 7 21.93 -18.88 1.01
C ASP A 7 22.08 -17.76 -0.03
N TRP A 8 23.27 -17.67 -0.62
CA TRP A 8 23.61 -16.64 -1.59
C TRP A 8 22.81 -16.76 -2.89
N GLU A 9 22.37 -17.97 -3.25
CA GLU A 9 21.56 -18.22 -4.45
C GLU A 9 20.13 -17.71 -4.26
N ALA A 10 19.54 -17.94 -3.08
CA ALA A 10 18.25 -17.34 -2.72
C ALA A 10 18.33 -15.80 -2.65
N ILE A 11 19.44 -15.26 -2.16
CA ILE A 11 19.68 -13.80 -2.15
C ILE A 11 19.80 -13.26 -3.58
N GLU A 12 20.51 -13.95 -4.48
CA GLU A 12 20.66 -13.57 -5.88
C GLU A 12 19.30 -13.53 -6.59
N ARG A 13 18.48 -14.60 -6.44
CA ARG A 13 17.13 -14.67 -7.01
C ARG A 13 16.24 -13.53 -6.53
N ALA A 14 16.19 -13.29 -5.22
CA ALA A 14 15.43 -12.18 -4.65
C ALA A 14 15.98 -10.80 -5.08
N TYR A 15 17.28 -10.69 -5.29
CA TYR A 15 17.91 -9.46 -5.78
C TYR A 15 17.53 -9.18 -7.23
N ARG A 16 17.68 -10.16 -8.13
CA ARG A 16 17.32 -10.06 -9.57
C ARG A 16 15.85 -9.76 -9.79
N ALA A 17 14.96 -10.43 -9.04
CA ALA A 17 13.52 -10.20 -9.08
C ALA A 17 13.13 -8.74 -8.77
N GLY A 18 13.95 -8.04 -7.96
CA GLY A 18 13.78 -6.61 -7.67
C GLY A 18 12.53 -6.23 -6.88
N SER A 19 11.67 -7.18 -6.53
CA SER A 19 10.40 -7.00 -5.81
C SER A 19 10.58 -6.59 -4.34
N LEU A 20 11.68 -7.02 -3.71
CA LEU A 20 12.01 -6.72 -2.31
C LEU A 20 13.11 -5.66 -2.20
N SER A 21 13.10 -4.89 -1.10
CA SER A 21 14.22 -4.00 -0.77
C SER A 21 15.43 -4.82 -0.33
N ILE A 22 16.65 -4.33 -0.59
CA ILE A 22 17.88 -5.03 -0.19
C ILE A 22 17.92 -5.27 1.33
N ARG A 23 17.40 -4.30 2.10
CA ARG A 23 17.28 -4.40 3.56
C ARG A 23 16.32 -5.52 3.98
N THR A 24 15.19 -5.69 3.30
CA THR A 24 14.24 -6.78 3.57
C THR A 24 14.84 -8.14 3.25
N ILE A 25 15.62 -8.25 2.17
CA ILE A 25 16.33 -9.48 1.80
C ILE A 25 17.38 -9.82 2.89
N ALA A 26 18.12 -8.82 3.35
CA ALA A 26 19.06 -8.92 4.46
C ALA A 26 18.42 -9.42 5.76
N GLU A 27 17.28 -8.82 6.15
CA GLU A 27 16.53 -9.22 7.36
C GLU A 27 16.02 -10.68 7.25
N ARG A 28 15.47 -11.10 6.11
CA ARG A 28 14.99 -12.49 5.89
C ARG A 28 16.11 -13.53 5.99
N GLN A 29 17.31 -13.18 5.54
CA GLN A 29 18.44 -14.11 5.43
C GLN A 29 19.45 -13.98 6.59
N GLY A 30 19.22 -13.05 7.53
CA GLY A 30 20.12 -12.81 8.66
C GLY A 30 21.48 -12.23 8.26
N VAL A 31 21.54 -11.49 7.13
CA VAL A 31 22.77 -10.90 6.58
C VAL A 31 22.68 -9.38 6.65
N SER A 32 23.82 -8.68 6.67
CA SER A 32 23.81 -7.22 6.53
C SER A 32 23.56 -6.78 5.08
N ASP A 33 22.76 -5.74 4.90
CA ASP A 33 22.47 -5.11 3.58
C ASP A 33 23.78 -4.72 2.85
N THR A 34 24.77 -4.21 3.58
CA THR A 34 26.10 -3.88 3.03
C THR A 34 26.81 -5.10 2.44
N ALA A 35 26.65 -6.30 3.03
CA ALA A 35 27.26 -7.52 2.51
C ALA A 35 26.58 -7.97 1.21
N ILE A 36 25.26 -7.82 1.09
CA ILE A 36 24.52 -8.09 -0.15
C ILE A 36 24.99 -7.15 -1.27
N ARG A 37 25.08 -5.84 -1.02
CA ARG A 37 25.57 -4.87 -2.02
C ARG A 37 26.99 -5.15 -2.47
N LYS A 38 27.88 -5.51 -1.53
CA LYS A 38 29.27 -5.87 -1.86
C LYS A 38 29.31 -7.12 -2.73
N LYS A 39 28.51 -8.14 -2.41
CA LYS A 39 28.42 -9.39 -3.20
C LYS A 39 27.86 -9.12 -4.59
N ALA A 40 26.78 -8.35 -4.68
CA ALA A 40 26.16 -7.94 -5.95
C ALA A 40 27.15 -7.21 -6.86
N LYS A 41 27.96 -6.28 -6.30
CA LYS A 41 28.99 -5.57 -7.08
C LYS A 41 30.11 -6.51 -7.58
N VAL A 42 30.48 -7.51 -6.79
CA VAL A 42 31.54 -8.48 -7.15
C VAL A 42 31.05 -9.48 -8.20
N GLN A 43 29.79 -9.92 -8.10
CA GLN A 43 29.20 -10.92 -9.00
C GLN A 43 28.39 -10.32 -10.15
N GLY A 44 28.28 -8.99 -10.23
CA GLY A 44 27.58 -8.30 -11.31
C GLY A 44 26.06 -8.50 -11.30
N TRP A 45 25.45 -8.72 -10.12
CA TRP A 45 24.00 -8.85 -10.02
C TRP A 45 23.30 -7.54 -10.38
N ALA A 46 22.33 -7.61 -11.30
CA ALA A 46 21.49 -6.50 -11.70
C ALA A 46 20.02 -6.82 -11.37
N ARG A 47 19.17 -5.79 -11.25
CA ARG A 47 17.72 -5.93 -11.06
C ARG A 47 16.98 -5.96 -12.40
N ASP A 48 17.44 -6.80 -13.29
CA ASP A 48 16.99 -6.95 -14.69
C ASP A 48 15.56 -7.48 -14.83
N LEU A 49 15.09 -8.32 -13.91
CA LEU A 49 13.76 -8.93 -13.97
C LEU A 49 12.64 -8.07 -13.36
N SER A 50 12.95 -6.89 -12.81
CA SER A 50 11.99 -6.07 -12.05
C SER A 50 10.74 -5.69 -12.85
N ASP A 51 10.91 -5.29 -14.11
CA ASP A 51 9.79 -4.84 -14.95
C ASP A 51 8.94 -6.01 -15.46
N GLN A 52 9.57 -7.15 -15.73
CA GLN A 52 8.88 -8.39 -16.09
C GLN A 52 8.07 -8.94 -14.91
N VAL A 53 8.63 -8.93 -13.69
CA VAL A 53 7.89 -9.25 -12.45
C VAL A 53 6.69 -8.33 -12.28
N ARG A 54 6.84 -7.00 -12.46
CA ARG A 54 5.70 -6.06 -12.39
C ARG A 54 4.63 -6.36 -13.43
N LYS A 55 5.02 -6.65 -14.67
CA LYS A 55 4.11 -7.02 -15.76
C LYS A 55 3.34 -8.30 -15.42
N GLU A 56 4.02 -9.32 -14.88
CA GLU A 56 3.39 -10.57 -14.48
C GLU A 56 2.49 -10.44 -13.25
N VAL A 57 2.88 -9.66 -12.23
CA VAL A 57 1.99 -9.31 -11.10
C VAL A 57 0.69 -8.70 -11.63
N ARG A 58 0.78 -7.74 -12.56
CA ARG A 58 -0.41 -7.12 -13.18
C ARG A 58 -1.23 -8.13 -13.96
N SER A 59 -0.59 -9.00 -14.76
CA SER A 59 -1.26 -10.08 -15.50
C SER A 59 -2.06 -10.99 -14.57
N LYS A 60 -1.43 -11.48 -13.50
CA LYS A 60 -2.06 -12.33 -12.47
C LYS A 60 -3.20 -11.65 -11.71
N LEU A 61 -3.14 -10.33 -11.54
CA LEU A 61 -4.22 -9.56 -10.91
C LEU A 61 -5.46 -9.41 -11.81
N VAL A 62 -5.30 -9.46 -13.14
CA VAL A 62 -6.39 -9.28 -14.11
C VAL A 62 -6.96 -10.62 -14.59
N ARG A 63 -6.12 -11.58 -14.96
CA ARG A 63 -6.54 -12.79 -15.70
C ARG A 63 -6.41 -14.09 -14.92
N GLY A 64 -5.76 -14.08 -13.75
CA GLY A 64 -5.55 -15.27 -12.93
C GLY A 64 -4.51 -16.27 -13.47
N GLU A 65 -4.10 -16.16 -14.74
CA GLU A 65 -3.13 -17.04 -15.41
C GLU A 65 -1.99 -16.26 -16.07
N VAL A 66 -0.82 -16.91 -16.12
CA VAL A 66 0.47 -16.40 -16.58
C VAL A 66 0.55 -16.53 -18.10
N ARG A 67 0.92 -15.45 -18.80
CA ARG A 67 1.25 -15.53 -20.23
C ARG A 67 2.76 -15.42 -20.39
N ASN A 68 3.38 -16.57 -20.60
CA ASN A 68 4.81 -16.65 -20.88
C ASN A 68 5.08 -16.12 -22.29
N ASP A 69 5.55 -14.87 -22.40
CA ASP A 69 6.07 -14.31 -23.65
C ASP A 69 7.61 -14.30 -23.51
N GLN A 70 8.28 -15.28 -24.12
CA GLN A 70 9.64 -15.68 -23.77
C GLN A 70 10.74 -14.91 -24.53
N GLY A 71 11.80 -14.55 -23.79
CA GLY A 71 13.15 -14.25 -24.27
C GLY A 71 14.20 -15.03 -23.44
N ALA A 72 15.36 -15.32 -24.04
CA ALA A 72 16.26 -16.43 -23.71
C ALA A 72 17.00 -16.36 -22.34
N ASN A 73 16.49 -17.12 -21.34
CA ASN A 73 17.19 -17.94 -20.32
C ASN A 73 16.11 -18.67 -19.47
N CYS A 74 15.38 -19.54 -20.15
CA CYS A 74 13.91 -19.62 -20.06
C CYS A 74 13.26 -20.30 -18.85
N GLU A 75 13.97 -21.09 -18.04
CA GLU A 75 13.34 -21.80 -16.91
C GLU A 75 13.60 -21.14 -15.56
N LEU A 76 14.87 -20.85 -15.24
CA LEU A 76 15.23 -20.28 -13.94
C LEU A 76 14.72 -18.84 -13.79
N ASP A 77 14.91 -18.00 -14.80
CA ASP A 77 14.42 -16.61 -14.75
C ASP A 77 12.89 -16.57 -14.76
N ALA A 78 12.25 -17.47 -15.50
CA ALA A 78 10.79 -17.60 -15.49
C ALA A 78 10.25 -18.07 -14.14
N GLU A 79 10.91 -19.01 -13.47
CA GLU A 79 10.56 -19.45 -12.12
C GLU A 79 10.72 -18.32 -11.10
N ILE A 80 11.82 -17.56 -11.17
CA ILE A 80 12.05 -16.38 -10.33
C ILE A 80 10.96 -15.34 -10.54
N ILE A 81 10.60 -15.06 -11.79
CA ILE A 81 9.53 -14.12 -12.13
C ILE A 81 8.20 -14.60 -11.58
N GLU A 82 7.88 -15.87 -11.78
CA GLU A 82 6.59 -16.46 -11.41
C GLU A 82 6.37 -16.49 -9.89
N GLU A 83 7.41 -16.90 -9.14
CA GLU A 83 7.41 -16.90 -7.67
C GLU A 83 7.25 -15.46 -7.13
N ALA A 84 8.06 -14.53 -7.64
CA ALA A 84 7.99 -13.12 -7.23
C ALA A 84 6.65 -12.48 -7.62
N ALA A 85 6.09 -12.86 -8.77
CA ALA A 85 4.80 -12.37 -9.22
C ALA A 85 3.64 -12.92 -8.38
N GLU A 86 3.71 -14.17 -7.93
CA GLU A 86 2.70 -14.75 -7.04
C GLU A 86 2.73 -14.10 -5.65
N GLU A 87 3.93 -13.90 -5.07
CA GLU A 87 4.08 -13.18 -3.80
C GLU A 87 3.55 -11.75 -3.93
N GLY A 88 3.92 -11.04 -4.99
CA GLY A 88 3.44 -9.69 -5.28
C GLY A 88 1.92 -9.62 -5.45
N ALA A 89 1.33 -10.53 -6.23
CA ALA A 89 -0.12 -10.59 -6.43
C ALA A 89 -0.85 -10.91 -5.12
N ARG A 90 -0.31 -11.80 -4.29
CA ARG A 90 -0.87 -12.12 -2.96
C ARG A 90 -0.90 -10.90 -2.04
N VAL A 91 0.20 -10.14 -2.01
CA VAL A 91 0.30 -8.89 -1.21
C VAL A 91 -0.72 -7.86 -1.68
N VAL A 92 -0.80 -7.59 -2.99
CA VAL A 92 -1.76 -6.63 -3.55
C VAL A 92 -3.21 -7.06 -3.27
N ARG A 93 -3.53 -8.36 -3.42
CA ARG A 93 -4.85 -8.90 -3.05
C ARG A 93 -5.17 -8.68 -1.57
N SER A 94 -4.18 -8.85 -0.67
CA SER A 94 -4.40 -8.56 0.75
C SER A 94 -4.64 -7.08 1.00
N HIS A 95 -3.81 -6.20 0.44
CA HIS A 95 -4.01 -4.74 0.57
C HIS A 95 -5.40 -4.32 0.09
N ARG A 96 -5.85 -4.79 -1.08
CA ARG A 96 -7.20 -4.51 -1.59
C ARG A 96 -8.30 -4.94 -0.62
N ARG A 97 -8.17 -6.11 0.00
CA ARG A 97 -9.13 -6.59 1.01
C ARG A 97 -9.12 -5.73 2.26
N ASP A 98 -7.93 -5.37 2.75
CA ASP A 98 -7.80 -4.61 4.00
C ASP A 98 -8.28 -3.17 3.82
N ILE A 99 -8.00 -2.55 2.66
CA ILE A 99 -8.56 -1.24 2.27
C ILE A 99 -10.09 -1.30 2.26
N ARG A 100 -10.70 -2.31 1.61
CA ARG A 100 -12.17 -2.46 1.60
C ARG A 100 -12.75 -2.56 3.00
N LYS A 101 -12.12 -3.35 3.88
CA LYS A 101 -12.56 -3.48 5.28
C LYS A 101 -12.48 -2.14 6.02
N ALA A 102 -11.38 -1.41 5.86
CA ALA A 102 -11.19 -0.10 6.48
C ALA A 102 -12.19 0.94 5.95
N THR A 103 -12.45 0.96 4.64
CA THR A 103 -13.47 1.83 4.03
C THR A 103 -14.87 1.53 4.56
N ASN A 104 -15.24 0.25 4.67
CA ASN A 104 -16.53 -0.14 5.26
C ASN A 104 -16.66 0.31 6.71
N LEU A 105 -15.61 0.15 7.51
CA LEU A 105 -15.60 0.60 8.90
C LEU A 105 -15.73 2.13 9.01
N ALA A 106 -15.01 2.89 8.17
CA ALA A 106 -15.12 4.35 8.13
C ALA A 106 -16.53 4.82 7.77
N ASN A 107 -17.19 4.16 6.82
CA ASN A 107 -18.57 4.46 6.45
C ASN A 107 -19.54 4.18 7.61
N LEU A 108 -19.41 3.03 8.29
CA LEU A 108 -20.23 2.72 9.47
C LEU A 108 -20.07 3.75 10.59
N LEU A 109 -18.85 4.23 10.83
CA LEU A 109 -18.61 5.28 11.82
C LEU A 109 -19.20 6.64 11.41
N MET A 110 -19.23 6.96 10.11
CA MET A 110 -19.91 8.15 9.61
C MET A 110 -21.43 8.05 9.78
N ASP A 111 -22.01 6.87 9.52
CA ASP A 111 -23.45 6.63 9.71
C ASP A 111 -23.84 6.70 11.20
N ASP A 112 -22.98 6.21 12.09
CA ASP A 112 -23.16 6.31 13.54
C ASP A 112 -23.07 7.76 14.03
N LEU A 113 -22.09 8.52 13.53
CA LEU A 113 -21.97 9.95 13.80
C LEU A 113 -23.20 10.72 13.32
N LEU A 114 -23.71 10.41 12.12
CA LEU A 114 -24.94 10.98 11.60
C LEU A 114 -26.14 10.66 12.50
N SER A 115 -26.24 9.42 12.97
CA SER A 115 -27.30 8.97 13.87
C SER A 115 -27.24 9.69 15.22
N THR A 116 -26.03 9.89 15.76
CA THR A 116 -25.78 10.66 16.99
C THR A 116 -26.18 12.13 16.83
N ILE A 117 -25.86 12.74 15.70
CA ILE A 117 -26.25 14.14 15.42
C ILE A 117 -27.77 14.27 15.31
N ARG A 118 -28.45 13.31 14.66
CA ARG A 118 -29.91 13.33 14.48
C ARG A 118 -30.68 13.18 15.80
N ARG A 119 -30.18 12.34 16.71
CA ARG A 119 -30.79 12.09 18.03
C ARG A 119 -30.15 12.91 19.14
N ARG A 120 -29.46 14.01 18.81
CA ARG A 120 -28.72 14.79 19.81
C ARG A 120 -29.62 15.25 20.96
N GLU A 121 -30.78 15.81 20.64
CA GLU A 121 -31.70 16.35 21.65
C GLU A 121 -32.15 15.26 22.64
N GLU A 122 -32.58 14.11 22.12
CA GLU A 122 -32.94 12.94 22.94
C GLU A 122 -31.78 12.48 23.83
N ILE A 123 -30.56 12.41 23.28
CA ILE A 123 -29.37 11.99 24.05
C ILE A 123 -29.04 13.03 25.13
N GLU A 124 -29.15 14.31 24.84
CA GLU A 124 -28.93 15.38 25.81
C GLU A 124 -29.97 15.28 26.94
N GLU A 125 -31.27 15.15 26.63
CA GLU A 125 -32.34 14.95 27.61
C GLU A 125 -32.10 13.75 28.52
N ASP A 126 -31.73 12.59 27.96
CA ASP A 126 -31.39 11.39 28.71
C ASP A 126 -30.19 11.61 29.65
N ILE A 127 -29.15 12.34 29.19
CA ILE A 127 -28.00 12.70 30.03
C ILE A 127 -28.44 13.59 31.19
N GLU A 128 -29.32 14.56 30.95
CA GLU A 128 -29.82 15.46 32.00
C GLU A 128 -30.62 14.71 33.06
N ALA A 129 -31.50 13.81 32.64
CA ALA A 129 -32.31 12.98 33.54
C ALA A 129 -31.46 12.03 34.39
N GLU A 130 -30.51 11.33 33.76
CA GLU A 130 -29.62 10.37 34.43
C GLU A 130 -28.60 11.03 35.38
N THR A 131 -28.32 12.32 35.20
CA THR A 131 -27.36 13.07 36.03
C THR A 131 -28.02 14.09 36.96
N SER A 132 -29.35 14.07 37.11
CA SER A 132 -30.09 15.07 37.89
C SER A 132 -29.76 15.05 39.39
N GLU A 133 -29.43 13.87 39.94
CA GLU A 133 -29.09 13.69 41.35
C GLU A 133 -27.57 13.78 41.63
N ASP A 134 -26.75 14.02 40.60
CA ASP A 134 -25.31 14.08 40.76
C ASP A 134 -24.91 15.32 41.60
N ASN A 135 -24.19 15.08 42.70
CA ASN A 135 -23.69 16.14 43.57
C ASN A 135 -22.69 17.08 42.87
N ASN A 136 -22.04 16.62 41.79
CA ASN A 136 -21.07 17.37 41.01
C ASN A 136 -21.39 17.24 39.52
N GLY A 137 -21.62 18.37 38.85
CA GLY A 137 -21.94 18.44 37.42
C GLY A 137 -20.82 18.01 36.46
N MET A 138 -19.67 17.56 36.97
CA MET A 138 -18.55 17.08 36.15
C MET A 138 -18.94 15.92 35.22
N ARG A 139 -19.72 14.94 35.70
CA ARG A 139 -20.18 13.80 34.89
C ARG A 139 -21.08 14.27 33.75
N ARG A 140 -22.11 15.07 34.06
CA ARG A 140 -23.00 15.70 33.06
C ARG A 140 -22.22 16.49 32.01
N ALA A 141 -21.31 17.36 32.46
CA ALA A 141 -20.49 18.17 31.56
C ALA A 141 -19.62 17.31 30.63
N SER A 142 -19.05 16.21 31.13
CA SER A 142 -18.27 15.28 30.31
C SER A 142 -19.12 14.54 29.27
N MET A 143 -20.34 14.13 29.63
CA MET A 143 -21.25 13.42 28.72
C MET A 143 -21.79 14.36 27.63
N LEU A 144 -22.24 15.57 28.00
CA LEU A 144 -22.66 16.60 27.04
C LEU A 144 -21.51 17.02 26.12
N ALA A 145 -20.29 17.14 26.65
CA ALA A 145 -19.12 17.45 25.84
C ALA A 145 -18.86 16.37 24.75
N ALA A 146 -19.12 15.09 25.04
CA ALA A 146 -18.89 14.01 24.10
C ALA A 146 -19.82 14.07 22.87
N VAL A 147 -21.08 14.50 23.06
CA VAL A 147 -22.09 14.62 21.98
C VAL A 147 -22.16 16.02 21.36
N SER A 148 -21.39 16.96 21.90
CA SER A 148 -21.35 18.37 21.48
C SER A 148 -20.88 18.57 20.03
N LEU A 149 -21.21 19.73 19.45
CA LEU A 149 -20.81 20.08 18.08
C LEU A 149 -19.29 20.07 17.87
N PRO A 150 -18.47 20.61 18.79
CA PRO A 150 -17.01 20.53 18.65
C PRO A 150 -16.48 19.09 18.59
N SER A 151 -17.00 18.21 19.45
CA SER A 151 -16.62 16.78 19.47
C SER A 151 -16.97 16.10 18.15
N ASN A 152 -18.24 16.22 17.72
CA ASN A 152 -18.72 15.60 16.48
C ASN A 152 -17.99 16.14 15.23
N SER A 153 -17.69 17.44 15.19
CA SER A 153 -16.95 18.06 14.08
C SER A 153 -15.52 17.55 13.99
N LYS A 154 -14.87 17.33 15.13
CA LYS A 154 -13.52 16.74 15.18
C LYS A 154 -13.53 15.30 14.68
N THR A 155 -14.51 14.50 15.11
CA THR A 155 -14.69 13.12 14.64
C THR A 155 -14.93 13.08 13.13
N LEU A 156 -15.80 13.94 12.60
CA LEU A 156 -16.04 14.06 11.16
C LEU A 156 -14.76 14.38 10.38
N PHE A 157 -13.97 15.35 10.84
CA PHE A 157 -12.71 15.71 10.20
C PHE A 157 -11.71 14.54 10.19
N GLN A 158 -11.59 13.82 11.32
CA GLN A 158 -10.71 12.65 11.43
C GLN A 158 -11.15 11.53 10.49
N LEU A 159 -12.44 11.22 10.42
CA LEU A 159 -13.00 10.24 9.49
C LEU A 159 -12.79 10.66 8.04
N SER A 160 -13.02 11.93 7.68
CA SER A 160 -12.77 12.42 6.32
C SER A 160 -11.29 12.33 5.92
N SER A 161 -10.39 12.58 6.87
CA SER A 161 -8.94 12.48 6.66
C SER A 161 -8.54 11.01 6.45
N ALA A 162 -9.12 10.10 7.23
CA ALA A 162 -8.93 8.67 7.05
C ALA A 162 -9.44 8.19 5.68
N MET A 163 -10.64 8.61 5.26
CA MET A 163 -11.20 8.28 3.96
C MET A 163 -10.33 8.78 2.81
N LYS A 164 -9.81 10.01 2.88
CA LYS A 164 -8.87 10.54 1.88
C LYS A 164 -7.63 9.65 1.74
N ASN A 165 -7.05 9.21 2.86
CA ASN A 165 -5.89 8.31 2.83
C ASN A 165 -6.25 6.94 2.26
N LEU A 166 -7.41 6.39 2.62
CA LEU A 166 -7.90 5.12 2.07
C LEU A 166 -8.12 5.21 0.55
N GLN A 167 -8.64 6.32 0.04
CA GLN A 167 -8.80 6.55 -1.40
C GLN A 167 -7.43 6.59 -2.12
N VAL A 168 -6.42 7.22 -1.54
CA VAL A 168 -5.06 7.20 -2.11
C VAL A 168 -4.50 5.77 -2.13
N LEU A 169 -4.62 5.04 -1.02
CA LEU A 169 -4.18 3.64 -0.96
C LEU A 169 -4.94 2.75 -1.94
N GLU A 170 -6.24 3.00 -2.13
CA GLU A 170 -7.04 2.30 -3.12
C GLU A 170 -6.52 2.57 -4.53
N ARG A 171 -6.33 3.83 -4.89
CA ARG A 171 -5.78 4.21 -6.21
C ARG A 171 -4.43 3.55 -6.47
N GLN A 172 -3.55 3.51 -5.48
CA GLN A 172 -2.26 2.81 -5.57
C GLN A 172 -2.43 1.29 -5.75
N ALA A 173 -3.32 0.65 -4.96
CA ALA A 173 -3.55 -0.79 -5.02
C ALA A 173 -4.21 -1.26 -6.34
N TYR A 174 -4.89 -0.36 -7.05
CA TYR A 174 -5.45 -0.58 -8.38
C TYR A 174 -4.61 0.01 -9.52
N SER A 175 -3.40 0.49 -9.23
CA SER A 175 -2.49 1.12 -10.21
C SER A 175 -3.13 2.30 -10.96
N LEU A 176 -4.10 3.00 -10.35
CA LEU A 176 -4.77 4.18 -10.92
C LEU A 176 -3.93 5.47 -10.78
N ASP A 177 -2.81 5.39 -10.06
CA ASP A 177 -1.84 6.48 -9.87
C ASP A 177 -0.61 6.36 -10.77
N GLU A 178 -0.45 5.24 -11.49
CA GLU A 178 0.49 5.18 -12.61
C GLU A 178 -0.11 6.07 -13.71
N LYS A 179 0.23 7.37 -13.68
CA LYS A 179 0.39 8.08 -14.95
C LYS A 179 1.34 7.19 -15.72
N GLU A 180 0.88 6.63 -16.84
CA GLU A 180 1.78 6.11 -17.85
C GLU A 180 2.88 7.17 -17.94
N LYS A 181 4.10 6.79 -17.54
CA LYS A 181 5.26 7.50 -18.08
C LYS A 181 5.14 7.20 -19.56
N THR A 182 4.42 8.06 -20.27
CA THR A 182 4.55 8.19 -21.70
C THR A 182 5.99 8.63 -21.88
N ASP A 183 6.90 7.65 -21.89
CA ASP A 183 8.20 7.78 -22.51
C ASP A 183 7.99 8.30 -23.95
N GLU A 184 6.82 8.05 -24.56
CA GLU A 184 6.34 8.71 -25.78
C GLU A 184 6.37 10.25 -25.71
N ALA A 185 6.04 10.89 -24.58
CA ALA A 185 6.05 12.36 -24.47
C ALA A 185 7.49 12.90 -24.38
N ASP A 186 8.36 12.19 -23.67
CA ASP A 186 9.79 12.53 -23.57
C ASP A 186 10.55 12.18 -24.88
N GLU A 187 10.13 11.14 -25.61
CA GLU A 187 10.64 10.76 -26.94
C GLU A 187 10.15 11.72 -28.03
N LEU A 188 8.88 12.13 -28.01
CA LEU A 188 8.36 13.18 -28.90
C LEU A 188 9.05 14.51 -28.64
N SER A 189 9.28 14.87 -27.38
CA SER A 189 10.03 16.09 -27.04
C SER A 189 11.47 16.01 -27.56
N LYS A 190 12.14 14.86 -27.45
CA LYS A 190 13.49 14.66 -28.00
C LYS A 190 13.51 14.69 -29.53
N MET A 191 12.55 14.08 -30.21
CA MET A 191 12.46 14.14 -31.68
C MET A 191 12.18 15.56 -32.19
N MET A 192 11.35 16.34 -31.48
CA MET A 192 11.09 17.74 -31.83
C MET A 192 12.32 18.63 -31.60
N ASP A 193 13.08 18.38 -30.53
CA ASP A 193 14.35 19.07 -30.26
C ASP A 193 15.46 18.70 -31.26
N GLU A 194 15.46 17.47 -31.79
CA GLU A 194 16.37 17.05 -32.87
C GLU A 194 15.98 17.68 -34.21
N LEU A 195 14.69 17.67 -34.57
CA LEU A 195 14.20 18.32 -35.80
C LEU A 195 14.41 19.84 -35.80
N SER A 196 14.38 20.49 -34.64
CA SER A 196 14.64 21.92 -34.51
C SER A 196 16.13 22.30 -34.61
N LYS A 197 17.06 21.33 -34.48
CA LYS A 197 18.50 21.58 -34.61
C LYS A 197 19.00 21.46 -36.05
N ASP A 198 18.24 20.76 -36.89
CA ASP A 198 18.56 20.54 -38.31
C ASP A 198 17.90 21.56 -39.26
N ALA A 199 17.18 22.57 -38.73
CA ALA A 199 16.58 23.69 -39.46
C ALA A 199 17.31 25.01 -39.18
#